data_AF-U2ABE9-F1
#
_entry.id   AF-U2ABE9-F1
#
_cell.length_a   1.000
_cell.length_b   1.000
_cell.length_c   1.000
_cell.angle_alpha   90.00
_cell.angle_beta   90.00
_cell.angle_gamma   90.00
#
_symmetry.space_group_name_H-M   'P 1'
#
loop_
_entity.id
_entity.type
_entity.pdbx_description
1 polymer ?
#
loop_
_entity_poly.entity_id
_entity_poly.type
_entity_poly.pdbx_seq_one_letter_code
_entity_poly.pdbx_strand_id
1 'polypeptide(L)'
;METFKIIVQELLSRTISVQAQNMEEAIEKVSQMYRNTEIVLDAEDFIENEIIPATLKNKKEVLIKEIIEYLYEDEKKNFEESEKPNNHIFCKIERLKTLIN
;
A
#
# COMPACT_ATOMS: atom_id res chain seq x y z
N MET A 1 29.83 2.24 22.86
CA MET A 1 29.21 1.89 21.56
C MET A 1 27.73 2.15 21.67
N GLU A 2 27.11 2.66 20.61
CA GLU A 2 25.68 2.94 20.57
C GLU A 2 24.95 1.91 19.72
N THR A 3 23.67 1.67 20.02
CA THR A 3 22.81 0.73 19.29
C THR A 3 21.86 1.50 18.40
N PHE A 4 21.83 1.16 17.11
CA PHE A 4 20.95 1.79 16.12
C PHE A 4 19.90 0.79 15.62
N LYS A 5 18.68 1.29 15.38
CA LYS A 5 17.62 0.52 14.74
C LYS A 5 17.60 0.82 13.24
N ILE A 6 17.93 -0.18 12.44
CA ILE A 6 17.94 -0.11 10.97
C ILE A 6 16.94 -1.12 10.45
N ILE A 7 16.18 -0.71 9.43
CA ILE A 7 15.26 -1.54 8.66
C ILE A 7 16.01 -1.97 7.40
N VAL A 8 16.01 -3.26 7.13
CA VAL A 8 16.46 -3.85 5.86
C VAL A 8 15.22 -4.45 5.20
N GLN A 9 14.91 -4.02 3.99
CA GLN A 9 13.76 -4.48 3.21
C GLN A 9 14.21 -4.95 1.84
N GLU A 10 13.54 -5.96 1.32
CA GLU A 10 13.73 -6.48 -0.04
C GLU A 10 12.38 -6.55 -0.74
N LEU A 11 12.38 -6.26 -2.04
CA LEU A 11 11.24 -6.42 -2.92
C LEU A 11 11.51 -7.57 -3.88
N LEU A 12 10.70 -8.63 -3.78
CA LEU A 12 10.68 -9.74 -4.73
C LEU A 12 9.45 -9.62 -5.62
N SER A 13 9.60 -9.82 -6.93
CA SER A 13 8.49 -9.71 -7.88
C SER A 13 8.64 -10.68 -9.04
N ARG A 14 7.56 -11.43 -9.32
CA ARG A 14 7.43 -12.33 -10.46
C ARG A 14 6.12 -12.06 -11.20
N THR A 15 6.19 -11.98 -12.53
CA THR A 15 5.00 -11.94 -13.38
C THR A 15 4.55 -13.36 -13.70
N ILE A 16 3.28 -13.67 -13.44
CA ILE A 16 2.68 -14.98 -13.73
C ILE A 16 1.45 -14.83 -14.61
N SER A 17 1.16 -15.85 -15.40
CA SER A 17 -0.05 -15.92 -16.24
C SER A 17 -1.04 -16.91 -15.63
N VAL A 18 -2.28 -16.47 -15.42
CA VAL A 18 -3.38 -17.28 -14.87
C VAL A 18 -4.64 -17.11 -15.72
N GLN A 19 -5.43 -18.17 -15.85
CA GLN A 19 -6.71 -18.12 -16.54
C GLN A 19 -7.83 -17.81 -15.54
N ALA A 20 -8.60 -16.76 -15.79
CA ALA A 20 -9.72 -16.30 -14.97
C ALA A 20 -10.75 -15.54 -15.82
N GLN A 21 -11.99 -15.46 -15.35
CA GLN A 21 -13.07 -14.75 -16.05
C GLN A 21 -12.95 -13.24 -15.91
N ASN A 22 -12.34 -12.75 -14.83
CA ASN A 22 -12.10 -11.34 -14.56
C ASN A 22 -10.87 -11.15 -13.64
N MET A 23 -10.49 -9.88 -13.41
CA MET A 23 -9.31 -9.56 -12.60
C MET A 23 -9.47 -9.90 -11.11
N GLU A 24 -10.68 -9.83 -10.56
CA GLU A 24 -10.93 -10.16 -9.16
C GLU A 24 -10.71 -11.67 -8.91
N GLU A 25 -11.26 -12.52 -9.79
CA GLU A 25 -11.01 -13.97 -9.76
C GLU A 25 -9.54 -14.31 -10.02
N ALA A 26 -8.85 -13.57 -10.91
CA ALA A 26 -7.42 -13.76 -11.15
C ALA A 26 -6.59 -13.50 -9.88
N ILE A 27 -6.89 -12.40 -9.17
CA ILE A 27 -6.22 -12.03 -7.92
C ILE A 27 -6.52 -13.06 -6.83
N GLU A 28 -7.76 -13.52 -6.72
CA GLU A 28 -8.15 -14.53 -5.73
C GLU A 28 -7.41 -15.86 -5.97
N LYS A 29 -7.37 -16.34 -7.21
CA LYS A 29 -6.63 -17.55 -7.60
C LYS A 29 -5.15 -17.45 -7.25
N VAL A 30 -4.49 -16.36 -7.65
CA VAL A 30 -3.07 -16.15 -7.35
C VAL A 30 -2.82 -16.06 -5.84
N SER A 31 -3.72 -15.42 -5.10
CA SER A 31 -3.65 -15.33 -3.64
C SER A 31 -3.73 -16.70 -2.98
N GLN A 32 -4.60 -17.60 -3.49
CA GLN A 32 -4.70 -18.98 -3.01
C GLN A 32 -3.44 -19.78 -3.36
N MET A 33 -2.95 -19.68 -4.60
CA MET A 33 -1.70 -20.33 -5.02
C MET A 33 -0.51 -19.92 -4.14
N TYR A 34 -0.40 -18.62 -3.80
CA TYR A 34 0.64 -18.14 -2.88
C TYR A 34 0.48 -18.71 -1.47
N ARG A 35 -0.75 -18.71 -0.92
CA ARG A 35 -1.05 -19.29 0.41
C ARG A 35 -0.78 -20.80 0.47
N ASN A 36 -1.03 -21.50 -0.63
CA ASN A 36 -0.77 -22.93 -0.77
C ASN A 36 0.69 -23.24 -1.10
N THR A 37 1.57 -22.23 -1.16
CA THR A 37 3.00 -22.39 -1.50
C THR A 37 3.23 -22.95 -2.92
N GLU A 38 2.26 -22.79 -3.82
CA GLU A 38 2.41 -23.10 -5.26
C GLU A 38 3.22 -22.01 -5.97
N ILE A 39 3.18 -20.78 -5.45
CA ILE A 39 4.05 -19.67 -5.84
C ILE A 39 4.98 -19.38 -4.66
N VAL A 40 6.28 -19.58 -4.86
CA VAL A 40 7.33 -19.18 -3.93
C VAL A 40 8.27 -18.26 -4.69
N LEU A 41 8.47 -17.06 -4.14
CA LEU A 41 9.47 -16.13 -4.65
C LEU A 41 10.80 -16.41 -3.97
N ASP A 42 11.88 -16.36 -4.73
CA ASP A 42 13.22 -16.59 -4.25
C ASP A 42 14.20 -15.52 -4.76
N ALA A 43 15.50 -15.80 -4.67
CA ALA A 43 16.55 -14.86 -5.05
C ALA A 43 16.51 -14.47 -6.54
N GLU A 44 15.95 -15.31 -7.42
CA GLU A 44 15.82 -14.97 -8.84
C GLU A 44 14.76 -13.90 -9.09
N ASP A 45 13.82 -13.72 -8.16
CA ASP A 45 12.76 -12.71 -8.24
C ASP A 45 13.16 -11.38 -7.59
N PHE A 46 14.40 -11.23 -7.17
CA PHE A 46 14.88 -10.03 -6.50
C PHE A 46 14.86 -8.81 -7.43
N ILE A 47 14.21 -7.73 -6.98
CA ILE A 47 14.15 -6.46 -7.70
C ILE A 47 15.08 -5.44 -7.07
N GLU A 48 14.90 -5.17 -5.78
CA GLU A 48 15.65 -4.14 -5.07
C GLU A 48 15.64 -4.36 -3.55
N ASN A 49 16.55 -3.66 -2.87
CA ASN A 49 16.59 -3.57 -1.42
C ASN A 49 16.69 -2.13 -0.94
N GLU A 50 16.24 -1.89 0.30
CA GLU A 50 16.32 -0.59 0.95
C GLU A 50 16.86 -0.74 2.37
N ILE A 51 17.76 0.17 2.75
CA ILE A 51 18.33 0.26 4.10
C ILE A 51 17.90 1.60 4.70
N ILE A 52 16.98 1.54 5.67
CA ILE A 52 16.31 2.73 6.21
C ILE A 52 16.57 2.81 7.71
N PRO A 53 17.07 3.93 8.24
CA PRO A 53 16.97 4.22 9.66
C PRO A 53 15.52 4.08 10.13
N ALA A 54 15.25 3.28 11.15
CA ALA A 54 13.87 3.04 11.62
C ALA A 54 13.15 4.34 12.02
N THR A 55 13.92 5.36 12.41
CA THR A 55 13.42 6.70 12.73
C THR A 55 12.84 7.44 11.51
N LEU A 56 13.37 7.22 10.30
CA LEU A 56 12.89 7.88 9.08
C LEU A 56 11.58 7.29 8.57
N LYS A 57 11.42 5.96 8.62
CA LYS A 57 10.16 5.29 8.27
C LYS A 57 9.00 5.82 9.10
N ASN A 58 9.19 5.86 10.42
CA ASN A 58 8.19 6.40 11.36
C ASN A 58 7.87 7.87 11.07
N LYS A 59 8.88 8.69 10.74
CA LYS A 59 8.65 10.10 10.38
C LYS A 59 7.83 10.25 9.10
N LYS A 60 8.12 9.47 8.06
CA LYS A 60 7.36 9.51 6.80
C LYS A 60 5.90 9.10 7.01
N GLU A 61 5.66 8.02 7.75
CA GLU A 61 4.30 7.56 8.09
C GLU A 61 3.52 8.60 8.90
N VAL A 62 4.16 9.21 9.91
CA VAL A 62 3.56 10.29 10.70
C VAL A 62 3.19 11.49 9.82
N LEU A 63 4.10 11.97 8.97
CA LEU A 63 3.82 13.11 8.09
C LEU A 63 2.68 12.82 7.10
N ILE A 64 2.65 11.63 6.51
CA ILE A 64 1.58 11.23 5.59
C ILE A 64 0.24 11.21 6.33
N LYS A 65 0.20 10.67 7.56
CA LYS A 65 -1.01 10.63 8.38
C LYS A 65 -1.52 12.04 8.70
N GLU A 66 -0.64 12.94 9.12
CA GLU A 66 -0.98 14.35 9.40
C GLU A 66 -1.57 15.05 8.16
N ILE A 67 -0.95 14.86 6.99
CA ILE A 67 -1.44 15.43 5.71
C ILE A 67 -2.81 14.86 5.35
N ILE A 68 -3.01 13.55 5.46
CA ILE A 68 -4.29 12.90 5.13
C ILE A 68 -5.39 13.35 6.08
N GLU A 69 -5.12 13.44 7.38
CA GLU A 69 -6.10 13.91 8.37
C GLU A 69 -6.54 15.35 8.07
N TYR A 70 -5.58 16.24 7.78
CA TYR A 70 -5.88 17.62 7.41
C TYR A 70 -6.74 17.71 6.14
N LEU A 71 -6.33 17.02 5.06
CA LEU A 71 -7.05 17.06 3.78
C LEU A 71 -8.40 16.36 3.86
N TYR A 72 -8.55 15.30 4.67
CA TYR A 72 -9.80 14.59 4.81
C TYR A 72 -10.90 15.51 5.36
N GLU A 73 -10.61 16.27 6.42
CA GLU A 73 -11.61 17.16 7.02
C GLU A 73 -11.99 18.32 6.07
N ASP A 74 -11.01 18.90 5.38
CA ASP A 74 -11.24 19.99 4.43
C ASP A 74 -12.08 19.53 3.22
N GLU A 75 -11.67 18.42 2.59
CA GLU A 75 -12.32 17.89 1.39
C GLU A 75 -13.67 17.23 1.68
N LYS A 76 -13.89 16.71 2.90
CA LYS A 76 -15.19 16.18 3.31
C LYS A 76 -16.27 17.23 3.24
N LYS A 77 -15.98 18.43 3.75
CA LYS A 77 -16.91 19.55 3.71
C LYS A 77 -17.24 19.94 2.27
N ASN A 78 -16.23 20.06 1.41
CA ASN A 78 -16.41 20.36 0.00
C ASN A 78 -17.26 19.29 -0.72
N PHE A 79 -17.02 18.01 -0.42
CA PHE A 79 -17.75 16.88 -0.99
C PHE A 79 -19.24 16.88 -0.62
N GLU A 80 -19.55 17.18 0.64
CA GLU A 80 -20.92 17.28 1.15
C GLU A 80 -21.68 18.46 0.53
N GLU A 81 -21.00 19.58 0.29
CA GLU A 81 -21.55 20.78 -0.36
C GLU A 81 -21.74 20.61 -1.88
N SER A 82 -21.03 19.67 -2.52
CA SER A 82 -21.00 19.48 -3.98
C SER A 82 -21.93 18.37 -4.52
N GLU A 83 -22.96 17.96 -3.77
CA GLU A 83 -23.85 16.82 -4.13
C GLU A 83 -23.12 15.46 -4.31
N LYS A 84 -21.94 15.30 -3.71
CA LYS A 84 -21.20 14.02 -3.65
C LYS A 84 -20.85 13.42 -5.03
N PRO A 85 -20.06 14.13 -5.86
CA PRO A 85 -19.72 13.64 -7.19
C PRO A 85 -18.79 12.42 -7.10
N ASN A 86 -19.07 11.36 -7.86
CA ASN A 86 -18.35 10.09 -7.80
C ASN A 86 -16.82 10.17 -8.05
N ASN A 87 -16.32 11.25 -8.67
CA ASN A 87 -14.90 11.46 -8.94
C ASN A 87 -14.25 12.52 -8.03
N HIS A 88 -14.86 12.84 -6.89
CA HIS A 88 -14.30 13.80 -5.94
C HIS A 88 -13.00 13.28 -5.32
N ILE A 89 -12.05 14.18 -5.05
CA ILE A 89 -10.76 13.83 -4.42
C ILE A 89 -10.95 13.22 -3.03
N PHE A 90 -12.00 13.64 -2.31
CA PHE A 90 -12.39 13.07 -1.01
C PHE A 90 -12.47 11.55 -1.02
N CYS A 91 -13.10 10.92 -2.03
CA CYS A 91 -13.21 9.46 -2.12
C CYS A 91 -11.84 8.76 -2.18
N LYS A 92 -10.85 9.40 -2.82
CA LYS A 92 -9.47 8.89 -2.89
C LYS A 92 -8.76 9.05 -1.54
N ILE A 93 -8.94 10.21 -0.89
CA ILE A 93 -8.36 10.49 0.44
C ILE A 93 -8.95 9.54 1.49
N GLU A 94 -10.25 9.29 1.46
CA GLU A 94 -10.93 8.33 2.34
C GLU A 94 -10.34 6.92 2.18
N ARG A 95 -10.12 6.47 0.94
CA ARG A 95 -9.46 5.19 0.68
C ARG A 95 -8.01 5.16 1.14
N LEU A 96 -7.24 6.25 1.00
CA LEU A 96 -5.87 6.31 1.52
C LEU A 96 -5.86 6.25 3.05
N LYS A 97 -6.83 6.90 3.71
CA LYS A 97 -6.99 6.87 5.18
C LYS A 97 -7.23 5.45 5.71
N THR A 98 -7.95 4.60 4.98
CA THR A 98 -8.17 3.19 5.40
C THR A 98 -6.97 2.28 5.14
N LEU A 99 -6.05 2.65 4.25
CA LEU A 99 -4.84 1.88 3.95
C LEU A 99 -3.67 2.18 4.89
N ILE A 100 -3.73 3.31 5.60
CA ILE A 100 -2.64 3.81 6.47
C ILE A 100 -2.97 3.61 7.96
N ASN A 101 -4.24 3.39 8.31
CA ASN A 101 -4.67 3.01 9.66
C ASN A 101 -4.52 1.50 9.91
#